data_AF-A0A182SA39-F1
#
_entry.id   AF-A0A182SA39-F1
#
_cell.length_a   1.000
_cell.length_b   1.000
_cell.length_c   1.000
_cell.angle_alpha   90.00
_cell.angle_beta   90.00
_cell.angle_gamma   90.00
#
_symmetry.space_group_name_H-M   'P 1'
#
loop_
_entity.id
_entity.type
_entity.pdbx_description
1 polymer ?
#
loop_
_entity_poly.entity_id
_entity_poly.type
_entity_poly.pdbx_seq_one_letter_code
_entity_poly.pdbx_strand_id
1 'polypeptide(L)'
;MYVSAHDAGAFYSYERLTGTFEYHSQETRKGILQQPTFPKTVVTSSNHPVLFAAEGSHGLWTAPGKHKFVRVPRLYDINGFGMPWSTWRNVQVIYENGPQGRSALQPKWMKFNGRWGNPKTKCHPLKRIGLHICELTDGPTGIPRKKHHFKCKA
;
A
#
# COMPACT_ATOMS: atom_id res chain seq x y z
N MET A 1 -0.68 -0.84 -12.61
CA MET A 1 -0.06 -0.82 -11.26
C MET A 1 -1.15 -0.72 -10.20
N TYR A 2 -0.95 -1.30 -9.02
CA TYR A 2 -1.82 -1.11 -7.85
C TYR A 2 -0.99 -0.58 -6.69
N VAL A 3 -1.49 0.44 -5.99
CA VAL A 3 -0.85 1.00 -4.78
C VAL A 3 -1.88 0.97 -3.66
N SER A 4 -1.48 0.55 -2.46
CA SER A 4 -2.34 0.52 -1.28
C SER A 4 -1.81 1.49 -0.23
N ALA A 5 -2.71 2.30 0.33
CA ALA A 5 -2.44 3.11 1.50
C ALA A 5 -3.56 2.84 2.52
N HIS A 6 -3.18 2.31 3.69
CA HIS A 6 -4.12 1.94 4.74
C HIS A 6 -5.20 0.96 4.24
N ASP A 7 -6.47 1.35 4.39
CA ASP A 7 -7.63 0.59 3.95
C ASP A 7 -8.15 0.95 2.55
N ALA A 8 -7.34 1.70 1.80
CA ALA A 8 -7.64 2.07 0.43
C ALA A 8 -6.51 1.66 -0.52
N GLY A 9 -6.83 1.63 -1.80
CA GLY A 9 -5.82 1.57 -2.83
C GLY A 9 -6.31 2.11 -4.15
N ALA A 10 -5.38 2.36 -5.05
CA ALA A 10 -5.63 2.91 -6.36
C ALA A 10 -4.99 2.05 -7.45
N PHE A 11 -5.73 1.93 -8.55
CA PHE A 11 -5.32 1.31 -9.78
C PHE A 11 -4.85 2.40 -10.74
N TYR A 12 -3.74 2.12 -11.40
CA TYR A 12 -3.17 2.98 -12.43
C TYR A 12 -2.85 2.19 -13.68
N SER A 13 -2.98 2.83 -14.84
CA SER A 13 -2.65 2.29 -16.15
C SER A 13 -1.39 2.96 -16.68
N TYR A 14 -0.50 2.20 -17.30
CA TYR A 14 0.73 2.76 -17.87
C TYR A 14 0.42 3.46 -19.20
N GLU A 15 0.74 4.75 -19.29
CA GLU A 15 0.69 5.53 -20.52
C GLU A 15 2.07 5.52 -21.17
N ARG A 16 2.14 4.97 -22.39
CA ARG A 16 3.40 4.76 -23.10
C ARG A 16 3.99 6.06 -23.63
N LEU A 17 3.14 7.02 -24.01
CA LEU A 17 3.58 8.28 -24.61
C LEU A 17 4.29 9.19 -23.60
N THR A 18 3.79 9.23 -22.37
CA THR A 18 4.34 10.05 -21.28
C THR A 18 5.32 9.27 -20.40
N GLY A 19 5.30 7.93 -20.47
CA GLY A 19 6.07 7.08 -19.58
C GLY A 19 5.59 7.17 -18.12
N THR A 20 4.33 7.51 -17.90
CA THR A 20 3.72 7.67 -16.55
C THR A 20 2.65 6.61 -16.30
N PHE A 21 2.24 6.47 -15.03
CA PHE A 21 1.03 5.72 -14.71
C PHE A 21 -0.11 6.70 -14.37
N GLU A 22 -1.21 6.60 -15.09
CA GLU A 22 -2.40 7.45 -14.89
C GLU A 22 -3.44 6.74 -14.04
N TYR A 23 -4.04 7.49 -13.12
CA TYR A 23 -5.08 7.02 -12.22
C TYR A 23 -6.27 6.52 -13.02
N HIS A 24 -6.74 5.32 -12.67
CA HIS A 24 -7.88 4.69 -13.32
C HIS A 24 -9.07 4.56 -12.36
N SER A 25 -8.84 3.99 -11.18
CA SER A 25 -9.89 3.76 -10.19
C SER A 25 -9.32 3.56 -8.80
N GLN A 26 -10.17 3.62 -7.78
CA GLN A 26 -9.78 3.31 -6.41
C GLN A 26 -10.71 2.29 -5.77
N GLU A 27 -10.19 1.60 -4.77
CA GLU A 27 -10.90 0.67 -3.91
C GLU A 27 -10.79 1.19 -2.48
N THR A 28 -11.92 1.41 -1.82
CA THR A 28 -12.00 1.72 -0.40
C THR A 28 -12.72 0.60 0.31
N ARG A 29 -12.17 0.08 1.42
CA ARG A 29 -12.87 -0.93 2.23
C ARG A 29 -14.19 -0.38 2.78
N LYS A 30 -15.19 -1.27 2.92
CA LYS A 30 -16.51 -0.94 3.47
C LYS A 30 -16.37 -0.39 4.91
N GLY A 31 -17.18 0.63 5.24
CA GLY A 31 -17.24 1.23 6.59
C GLY A 31 -16.33 2.45 6.80
N ILE A 32 -15.69 2.95 5.75
CA ILE A 32 -14.82 4.12 5.79
C ILE A 32 -15.62 5.40 5.49
N LEU A 33 -15.49 6.40 6.34
CA LEU A 33 -16.16 7.70 6.21
C LEU A 33 -15.43 8.68 5.25
N GLN A 34 -14.12 8.51 5.03
CA GLN A 34 -13.33 9.42 4.19
C GLN A 34 -12.64 8.67 3.06
N GLN A 35 -12.85 9.09 1.82
CA GLN A 35 -12.09 8.57 0.70
C GLN A 35 -10.76 9.33 0.58
N PRO A 36 -9.60 8.64 0.59
CA PRO A 36 -8.34 9.31 0.31
C PRO A 36 -8.33 9.77 -1.15
N THR A 37 -7.65 10.87 -1.43
CA THR A 37 -7.44 11.34 -2.80
C THR A 37 -6.08 10.84 -3.25
N PHE A 38 -6.08 9.90 -4.19
CA PHE A 38 -4.85 9.46 -4.81
C PHE A 38 -4.40 10.46 -5.89
N PRO A 39 -3.09 10.73 -5.99
CA PRO A 39 -2.53 11.53 -7.08
C PRO A 39 -2.93 10.98 -8.46
N LYS A 40 -3.16 11.88 -9.42
CA LYS A 40 -3.60 11.50 -10.77
C LYS A 40 -2.54 10.73 -11.56
N THR A 41 -1.27 11.03 -11.29
CA THR A 41 -0.16 10.55 -12.12
C THR A 41 0.95 10.04 -11.23
N VAL A 42 1.59 8.95 -11.65
CA VAL A 42 2.80 8.40 -11.03
C VAL A 42 3.92 8.54 -12.03
N VAL A 43 4.96 9.27 -11.63
CA VAL A 43 6.16 9.45 -12.46
C VAL A 43 7.02 8.19 -12.43
N THR A 44 7.82 8.03 -13.47
CA THR A 44 8.79 6.94 -13.55
C THR A 44 10.22 7.49 -13.52
N SER A 45 11.13 6.67 -13.02
CA SER A 45 12.58 6.87 -13.11
C SER A 45 13.15 5.65 -13.80
N SER A 46 13.69 5.83 -15.01
CA SER A 46 14.20 4.72 -15.83
C SER A 46 13.20 3.58 -15.99
N ASN A 47 11.95 3.90 -16.35
CA ASN A 47 10.82 2.97 -16.48
C ASN A 47 10.34 2.29 -15.19
N HIS A 48 10.85 2.69 -14.02
CA HIS A 48 10.37 2.20 -12.72
C HIS A 48 9.45 3.25 -12.06
N PRO A 49 8.26 2.86 -11.56
CA PRO A 49 7.39 3.80 -10.84
C PRO A 49 8.06 4.33 -9.58
N VAL A 50 7.92 5.63 -9.33
CA VAL A 50 8.43 6.29 -8.11
C VAL A 50 7.29 6.42 -7.11
N LEU A 51 7.49 5.88 -5.90
CA LEU A 51 6.52 5.89 -4.81
C LEU A 51 7.15 6.46 -3.54
N PHE A 52 6.30 6.96 -2.65
CA PHE A 52 6.70 7.69 -1.44
C PHE A 52 6.11 7.01 -0.21
N ALA A 53 6.97 6.52 0.68
CA ALA A 53 6.57 5.97 1.96
C ALA A 53 6.21 7.10 2.93
N ALA A 54 5.09 6.97 3.64
CA ALA A 54 4.69 7.89 4.69
C ALA A 54 5.64 7.82 5.89
N GLU A 55 5.95 8.97 6.46
CA GLU A 55 6.77 9.07 7.67
C GLU A 55 6.06 8.42 8.87
N GLY A 56 6.72 7.45 9.51
CA GLY A 56 6.18 6.76 10.70
C GLY A 56 4.94 5.89 10.44
N SER A 57 4.62 5.56 9.19
CA SER A 57 3.40 4.89 8.75
C SER A 57 3.69 3.88 7.63
N HIS A 58 2.75 2.98 7.34
CA HIS A 58 2.86 2.04 6.21
C HIS A 58 2.21 2.56 4.92
N GLY A 59 1.69 3.79 4.92
CA GLY A 59 1.04 4.39 3.76
C GLY A 59 2.04 4.55 2.61
N LEU A 60 1.71 4.02 1.43
CA LEU A 60 2.50 4.20 0.22
C LEU A 60 1.72 5.08 -0.76
N TRP A 61 2.32 6.17 -1.20
CA TRP A 61 1.68 7.19 -2.03
C TRP A 61 2.44 7.39 -3.33
N THR A 62 1.73 7.89 -4.35
CA THR A 62 2.25 8.05 -5.71
C THR A 62 2.81 9.43 -6.01
N ALA A 63 2.74 10.34 -5.04
CA ALA A 63 3.32 11.68 -5.12
C ALA A 63 3.79 12.13 -3.72
N PRO A 64 4.80 13.02 -3.65
CA PRO A 64 5.24 13.61 -2.40
C PRO A 64 4.17 14.58 -1.86
N GLY A 65 4.16 14.81 -0.55
CA GLY A 65 3.32 15.81 0.10
C GLY A 65 2.49 15.27 1.25
N LYS A 66 1.32 15.89 1.45
CA LYS A 66 0.44 15.66 2.59
C LYS A 66 -0.85 14.99 2.15
N HIS A 67 -1.08 13.76 2.59
CA HIS A 67 -2.17 12.90 2.16
C HIS A 67 -3.14 12.63 3.32
N LYS A 68 -4.45 12.75 3.10
CA LYS A 68 -5.44 12.58 4.18
C LYS A 68 -5.46 11.15 4.70
N PHE A 69 -5.41 11.00 6.01
CA PHE A 69 -5.59 9.71 6.66
C PHE A 69 -7.07 9.32 6.70
N VAL A 70 -7.35 8.07 6.40
CA VAL A 70 -8.68 7.58 6.04
C VAL A 70 -9.63 7.43 7.25
N ARG A 71 -9.11 7.08 8.43
CA ARG A 71 -9.96 6.80 9.62
C ARG A 71 -10.06 7.96 10.61
N VAL A 72 -9.16 8.94 10.53
CA VAL A 72 -9.00 9.97 11.56
C VAL A 72 -9.07 11.35 10.90
N PRO A 73 -10.13 12.13 11.14
CA PRO A 73 -10.23 13.48 10.63
C PRO A 73 -9.00 14.31 11.00
N ARG A 74 -8.52 15.11 10.04
CA ARG A 74 -7.36 16.01 10.20
C ARG A 74 -6.04 15.30 10.55
N LEU A 75 -5.96 13.98 10.43
CA LEU A 75 -4.70 13.26 10.42
C LEU A 75 -4.23 13.12 8.96
N TYR A 76 -2.92 13.18 8.76
CA TYR A 76 -2.33 13.13 7.43
C TYR A 76 -1.06 12.30 7.44
N ASP A 77 -0.86 11.52 6.39
CA ASP A 77 0.46 11.01 6.04
C ASP A 77 1.27 12.14 5.40
N ILE A 78 2.52 12.26 5.80
CA ILE A 78 3.49 13.19 5.22
C ILE A 78 4.59 12.35 4.58
N ASN A 79 4.99 12.73 3.37
CA ASN A 79 6.12 12.13 2.67
C ASN A 79 6.77 13.15 1.75
N GLY A 80 7.95 12.81 1.23
CA GLY A 80 8.72 13.70 0.38
C GLY A 80 9.91 13.00 -0.24
N PHE A 81 10.69 13.77 -0.99
CA PHE A 81 11.97 13.31 -1.49
C PHE A 81 12.95 13.11 -0.33
N GLY A 82 13.64 11.98 -0.36
CA GLY A 82 14.67 11.61 0.59
C GLY A 82 15.64 10.65 -0.08
N MET A 83 16.27 9.77 0.69
CA MET A 83 17.18 8.78 0.14
C MET A 83 16.41 7.71 -0.66
N PRO A 84 16.52 7.63 -2.00
CA PRO A 84 15.70 6.73 -2.82
C PRO A 84 16.07 5.26 -2.63
N TRP A 85 15.08 4.43 -2.31
CA TRP A 85 15.29 2.97 -2.24
C TRP A 85 15.00 2.32 -3.58
N SER A 86 16.05 1.89 -4.27
CA SER A 86 15.97 1.15 -5.53
C SER A 86 15.51 -0.29 -5.31
N THR A 87 14.27 -0.48 -4.84
CA THR A 87 13.70 -1.78 -4.45
C THR A 87 13.79 -2.81 -5.57
N TRP A 88 13.72 -2.38 -6.83
CA TRP A 88 13.85 -3.23 -8.02
C TRP A 88 15.17 -4.00 -8.09
N ARG A 89 16.24 -3.53 -7.42
CA ARG A 89 17.54 -4.23 -7.37
C ARG A 89 17.53 -5.49 -6.50
N ASN A 90 16.56 -5.63 -5.60
CA ASN A 90 16.46 -6.74 -4.64
C ASN A 90 15.06 -7.38 -4.65
N VAL A 91 14.46 -7.54 -5.84
CA VAL A 91 13.15 -8.18 -5.98
C VAL A 91 13.32 -9.70 -6.03
N GLN A 92 12.63 -10.38 -5.12
CA GLN A 92 12.46 -11.83 -5.17
C GLN A 92 11.07 -12.15 -5.72
N VAL A 93 11.01 -12.87 -6.86
CA VAL A 93 9.75 -13.33 -7.45
C VAL A 93 9.46 -14.75 -6.98
N ILE A 94 8.33 -14.95 -6.31
CA ILE A 94 7.86 -16.26 -5.87
C ILE A 94 6.60 -16.59 -6.65
N TYR A 95 6.67 -17.60 -7.51
CA TYR A 95 5.52 -18.09 -8.25
C TYR A 95 4.69 -19.00 -7.36
N GLU A 96 3.40 -18.68 -7.21
CA GLU A 96 2.43 -19.46 -6.41
C GLU A 96 2.40 -20.93 -6.83
N ASN A 97 2.45 -21.20 -8.14
CA ASN A 97 2.45 -22.55 -8.69
C ASN A 97 3.84 -23.22 -8.72
N GLY A 98 4.90 -22.52 -8.34
CA GLY A 98 6.27 -23.02 -8.34
C GLY A 98 6.64 -23.78 -7.06
N PRO A 99 7.81 -24.43 -7.03
CA PRO A 99 8.28 -25.17 -5.85
C PRO A 99 8.33 -24.31 -4.59
N GLN A 100 8.82 -23.07 -4.67
CA GLN A 100 8.87 -22.15 -3.52
C GLN A 100 7.49 -21.65 -3.07
N GLY A 101 6.52 -21.56 -3.99
CA GLY A 101 5.13 -21.15 -3.68
C GLY A 101 4.29 -22.28 -3.08
N ARG A 102 4.56 -23.55 -3.41
CA ARG A 102 3.81 -24.72 -2.92
C ARG A 102 4.45 -25.45 -1.74
N SER A 103 5.73 -25.18 -1.46
CA SER A 103 6.52 -25.95 -0.50
C SER A 103 6.51 -25.40 0.93
N ALA A 104 6.85 -26.26 1.89
CA ALA A 104 7.28 -25.89 3.23
C ALA A 104 8.43 -24.85 3.23
N LEU A 105 9.17 -24.73 2.12
CA LEU A 105 10.26 -23.78 1.87
C LEU A 105 9.81 -22.31 1.66
N GLN A 106 8.51 -22.01 1.67
CA GLN A 106 8.04 -20.62 1.70
C GLN A 106 8.74 -19.83 2.82
N PRO A 107 9.22 -18.60 2.56
CA PRO A 107 9.79 -17.75 3.58
C PRO A 107 8.86 -17.60 4.78
N LYS A 108 9.42 -17.65 6.00
CA LYS A 108 8.63 -17.59 7.25
C LYS A 108 7.70 -16.37 7.31
N TRP A 109 8.13 -15.24 6.76
CA TRP A 109 7.34 -14.01 6.71
C TRP A 109 6.07 -14.13 5.85
N MET A 110 6.04 -14.96 4.81
CA MET A 110 4.84 -15.19 3.99
C MET A 110 3.75 -15.95 4.75
N LYS A 111 4.14 -16.73 5.77
CA LYS A 111 3.24 -17.50 6.63
C LYS A 111 2.76 -16.70 7.84
N PHE A 112 3.18 -15.44 7.98
CA PHE A 112 2.79 -14.61 9.10
C PHE A 112 1.30 -14.25 9.02
N ASN A 113 0.54 -14.67 10.01
CA ASN A 113 -0.90 -14.39 10.19
C ASN A 113 -1.17 -13.44 11.37
N GLY A 114 -0.13 -12.81 11.92
CA GLY A 114 -0.25 -11.84 12.98
C GLY A 114 -0.68 -10.46 12.49
N ARG A 115 -0.72 -9.51 13.41
CA ARG A 115 -1.09 -8.11 13.16
C ARG A 115 0.15 -7.21 13.24
N TRP A 116 0.06 -6.05 12.61
CA TRP A 116 1.13 -5.05 12.54
C TRP A 116 0.71 -3.78 13.26
N GLY A 117 1.65 -3.08 13.89
CA GLY A 117 1.37 -1.80 14.54
C GLY A 117 2.03 -1.69 15.91
N ASN A 118 1.56 -0.73 16.69
CA ASN A 118 2.15 -0.41 17.98
C ASN A 118 1.57 -1.30 19.10
N PRO A 119 2.32 -1.49 20.21
CA PRO A 119 1.76 -2.06 21.43
C PRO A 119 0.50 -1.32 21.86
N LYS A 120 -0.49 -2.03 22.43
CA LYS A 120 -1.76 -1.43 22.88
C LYS A 120 -1.58 -0.40 24.01
N THR A 121 -0.42 -0.41 24.67
CA THR A 121 -0.10 0.50 25.78
C THR A 121 0.22 1.89 25.25
N LYS A 122 -0.17 2.95 25.98
CA LYS A 122 0.05 4.36 25.62
C LYS A 122 -0.66 4.85 24.33
N CYS A 123 -1.65 4.11 23.82
CA CYS A 123 -2.48 4.62 22.73
C CYS A 123 -3.40 5.77 23.20
N HIS A 124 -3.78 6.61 22.24
CA HIS A 124 -4.61 7.78 22.49
C HIS A 124 -5.96 7.39 23.16
N PRO A 125 -6.47 8.17 24.14
CA PRO A 125 -7.72 7.85 24.84
C PRO A 125 -8.95 7.66 23.94
N LEU A 126 -8.95 8.27 22.74
CA LEU A 126 -9.99 8.11 21.71
C LEU A 126 -10.16 6.66 21.23
N LYS A 127 -9.24 5.74 21.58
CA LYS A 127 -9.49 4.30 21.44
C LYS A 127 -10.79 3.84 22.12
N ARG A 128 -11.16 4.45 23.24
CA ARG A 128 -12.35 4.07 24.04
C ARG A 128 -13.68 4.37 23.35
N ILE A 129 -13.69 5.20 22.30
CA ILE A 129 -14.89 5.54 21.52
C ILE A 129 -14.96 4.79 20.17
N GLY A 130 -14.28 3.64 20.05
CA GLY A 130 -14.35 2.77 18.87
C GLY A 130 -13.40 3.14 17.72
N LEU A 131 -12.57 4.17 17.90
CA LEU A 131 -11.51 4.51 16.95
C LEU A 131 -10.26 3.69 17.29
N HIS A 132 -10.09 2.52 16.69
CA HIS A 132 -8.92 1.63 16.86
C HIS A 132 -7.63 2.21 16.24
N ILE A 133 -7.25 3.40 16.69
CA ILE A 133 -6.03 4.13 16.31
C ILE A 133 -4.93 3.62 17.26
N CYS A 134 -3.74 3.30 16.73
CA CYS A 134 -2.56 2.85 17.48
C CYS A 134 -2.54 1.36 17.93
N GLU A 135 -3.54 0.53 17.62
CA GLU A 135 -3.48 -0.91 17.92
C GLU A 135 -2.78 -1.72 16.83
N LEU A 136 -2.37 -2.95 17.19
CA LEU A 136 -2.07 -4.00 16.21
C LEU A 136 -3.29 -4.22 15.30
N THR A 137 -3.19 -3.81 14.04
CA THR A 137 -4.22 -3.99 13.01
C THR A 137 -3.75 -4.97 11.95
N ASP A 138 -4.71 -5.51 11.20
CA ASP A 138 -4.37 -6.25 9.99
C ASP A 138 -3.66 -5.33 8.99
N GLY A 139 -2.72 -5.87 8.23
CA GLY A 139 -2.11 -5.15 7.13
C GLY A 139 -3.10 -4.90 5.97
N PRO A 140 -2.70 -4.11 4.98
CA PRO A 140 -3.43 -4.04 3.71
C PRO A 140 -3.55 -5.45 3.12
N THR A 141 -4.72 -5.77 2.59
CA THR A 141 -4.95 -7.06 1.93
C THR A 141 -4.14 -7.09 0.65
N GLY A 142 -3.33 -8.15 0.49
CA GLY A 142 -2.54 -8.36 -0.71
C GLY A 142 -3.40 -8.48 -1.97
N ILE A 143 -2.80 -8.15 -3.11
CA ILE A 143 -3.39 -8.26 -4.45
C ILE A 143 -4.04 -9.64 -4.71
N PRO A 144 -3.50 -10.79 -4.24
CA PRO A 144 -4.13 -12.10 -4.47
C PRO A 144 -5.52 -12.25 -3.86
N ARG A 145 -5.82 -11.52 -2.78
CA ARG A 145 -7.16 -11.53 -2.13
C ARG A 145 -8.14 -10.55 -2.77
N LYS A 146 -7.68 -9.78 -3.75
CA LYS A 146 -8.51 -8.87 -4.55
C LYS A 146 -8.89 -9.59 -5.83
N LYS A 147 -10.01 -9.19 -6.43
CA LYS A 147 -10.47 -9.76 -7.70
C LYS A 147 -9.30 -9.73 -8.69
N HIS A 148 -9.03 -10.87 -9.34
CA HIS A 148 -7.84 -11.02 -10.18
C HIS A 148 -7.93 -10.07 -11.37
N HIS A 149 -7.21 -8.95 -11.30
CA HIS A 149 -7.32 -7.85 -12.28
C HIS A 149 -6.20 -7.86 -13.33
N PHE A 150 -5.20 -8.71 -13.19
CA PHE A 150 -4.14 -8.86 -14.19
C PHE A 150 -4.29 -10.21 -14.88
N LYS A 151 -4.99 -10.22 -16.02
CA LYS A 151 -4.81 -11.28 -17.01
C LYS A 151 -3.57 -10.89 -17.82
N CYS A 152 -2.47 -11.63 -17.64
CA CYS A 152 -1.39 -11.54 -18.61
C CYS A 152 -1.98 -11.93 -19.97
N LYS A 153 -1.80 -11.10 -21.00
CA LYS A 153 -2.07 -11.57 -22.37
C LYS A 153 -1.04 -12.67 -22.65
N ALA A 154 -1.53 -13.81 -23.12
CA ALA A 154 -0.69 -14.87 -23.66
C ALA A 154 0.06 -14.36 -24.91
#